data_AF-A0A2N1DJB7-F1
#
_entry.id   AF-A0A2N1DJB7-F1
#
_cell.length_a   1.000
_cell.length_b   1.000
_cell.length_c   1.000
_cell.angle_alpha   90.00
_cell.angle_beta   90.00
_cell.angle_gamma   90.00
#
_symmetry.space_group_name_H-M   'P 1'
#
loop_
_entity.id
_entity.type
_entity.pdbx_description
1 polymer ?
#
loop_
_entity_poly.entity_id
_entity_poly.type
_entity_poly.pdbx_seq_one_letter_code
_entity_poly.pdbx_strand_id
1 'polypeptide(L)'
;MFRKQRIKREDVELDITSFMNLMIVLVPVLLMMMVFSHITVLDLKLPQLSDTTEQSQLLSDEEKQIEIIVFKQQIEIYYPQSHLLKVIPADDNGYDYDLFVTTLKQLKAALISENIQKKDVSLLLQEDTNYQTIIALMDKTRSYKAVVVASVVDAELFPDISLGDAPIRTETVSVEASVQEVSQ
;
A
#
# COMPACT_ATOMS: atom_id res chain seq x y z
N MET A 1 77.38 40.89 -36.05
CA MET A 1 76.13 41.48 -36.56
C MET A 1 75.02 40.46 -36.34
N PHE A 2 74.31 40.53 -35.20
CA PHE A 2 73.34 39.51 -34.80
C PHE A 2 71.95 39.87 -35.31
N ARG A 3 71.42 39.06 -36.23
CA ARG A 3 70.11 39.24 -36.87
C ARG A 3 69.04 38.69 -35.93
N LYS A 4 68.34 39.58 -35.23
CA LYS A 4 67.27 39.24 -34.28
C LYS A 4 66.07 38.68 -35.05
N GLN A 5 65.82 37.37 -34.95
CA GLN A 5 64.60 36.75 -35.49
C GLN A 5 63.40 37.22 -34.68
N ARG A 6 62.42 37.81 -35.36
CA ARG A 6 61.11 38.17 -34.80
C ARG A 6 60.27 36.90 -34.69
N ILE A 7 59.93 36.52 -33.46
CA ILE A 7 58.91 35.50 -33.17
C ILE A 7 57.55 36.10 -33.55
N LYS A 8 56.86 35.49 -34.52
CA LYS A 8 55.45 35.78 -34.82
C LYS A 8 54.61 35.22 -33.67
N ARG A 9 53.82 36.08 -33.02
CA ARG A 9 52.72 35.63 -32.17
C ARG A 9 51.64 35.11 -33.12
N GLU A 10 51.36 33.80 -33.04
CA GLU A 10 50.12 33.27 -33.60
C GLU A 10 48.99 33.77 -32.71
N ASP A 11 48.13 34.61 -33.28
CA ASP A 11 46.86 34.93 -32.66
C ASP A 11 46.08 33.62 -32.53
N VAL A 12 45.78 33.22 -31.30
CA VAL A 12 44.92 32.08 -31.01
C VAL A 12 43.52 32.48 -31.45
N GLU A 13 43.20 32.23 -32.71
CA GLU A 13 41.82 32.20 -33.19
C GLU A 13 41.13 31.12 -32.37
N LEU A 14 40.21 31.51 -31.48
CA LEU A 14 39.37 30.54 -30.79
C LEU A 14 38.70 29.68 -31.88
N ASP A 15 38.99 28.39 -31.88
CA ASP A 15 38.38 27.43 -32.79
C ASP A 15 36.87 27.40 -32.54
N ILE A 16 36.12 28.26 -33.22
CA ILE A 16 34.66 28.37 -33.10
C ILE A 16 34.03 26.99 -33.37
N THR A 17 34.61 26.21 -34.29
CA THR A 17 34.25 24.82 -34.56
C THR A 17 34.44 23.90 -33.35
N SER A 18 35.56 24.02 -32.63
CA SER A 18 35.82 23.25 -31.41
C SER A 18 34.86 23.63 -30.27
N PHE A 19 34.49 24.91 -30.17
CA PHE A 19 33.51 25.38 -29.19
C PHE A 19 32.08 24.91 -29.50
N MET A 20 31.68 24.93 -30.78
CA MET A 20 30.42 24.34 -31.23
C MET A 20 30.37 22.84 -30.94
N ASN A 21 31.47 22.12 -31.22
CA ASN A 21 31.61 20.69 -30.92
C ASN A 21 31.55 20.40 -29.41
N LEU A 22 31.99 21.33 -28.57
CA LEU A 22 31.87 21.20 -27.12
C LEU A 22 30.41 21.33 -26.67
N MET A 23 29.68 22.32 -27.19
CA MET A 23 28.26 22.51 -26.86
C MET A 23 27.38 21.35 -27.34
N ILE A 24 27.58 20.86 -28.57
CA ILE A 24 26.79 19.74 -29.12
C ILE A 24 27.02 18.42 -28.37
N VAL A 25 28.17 18.24 -27.72
CA VAL A 25 28.44 17.08 -26.86
C VAL A 25 27.83 17.24 -25.46
N LEU A 26 27.79 18.47 -24.93
CA LEU A 26 27.23 18.74 -23.59
C LEU A 26 25.71 18.55 -23.51
N VAL A 27 24.96 18.98 -24.52
CA VAL A 27 23.49 18.87 -24.54
C VAL A 27 22.99 17.43 -24.36
N PRO A 28 23.41 16.43 -25.16
CA PRO A 28 22.96 15.06 -25.00
C PRO A 28 23.45 14.42 -23.68
N VAL A 29 24.61 14.80 -23.17
CA VAL A 29 25.11 14.33 -21.87
C VAL A 29 24.24 14.84 -20.72
N LEU A 30 23.89 16.13 -20.73
CA LEU A 30 22.97 16.72 -19.75
C LEU A 30 21.59 16.06 -19.80
N LEU A 31 21.06 15.83 -21.00
CA LEU A 31 19.77 15.16 -21.19
C LEU A 31 19.80 13.71 -20.69
N MET A 32 20.87 12.95 -20.98
CA MET A 32 21.05 11.59 -20.46
C MET A 32 21.10 11.57 -18.93
N MET A 33 21.82 12.50 -18.30
CA MET A 33 21.90 12.60 -16.84
C MET A 33 20.54 12.91 -16.19
N MET A 34 19.72 13.76 -16.82
CA MET A 34 18.37 14.08 -16.32
C MET A 34 17.43 12.87 -16.36
N VAL A 35 17.49 12.09 -17.45
CA VAL A 35 16.61 10.92 -17.66
C VAL A 35 16.90 9.78 -16.66
N PHE A 36 18.12 9.67 -16.14
CA PHE A 36 18.45 8.67 -15.12
C PHE A 36 17.96 9.02 -13.70
N SER A 37 17.39 10.19 -13.46
CA SER A 37 16.85 10.60 -12.16
C SER A 37 15.45 10.04 -11.86
N HIS A 38 15.08 8.89 -12.42
CA HIS A 38 13.82 8.19 -12.18
C HIS A 38 14.03 6.82 -11.54
N ILE A 39 14.90 6.75 -10.52
CA ILE A 39 14.88 5.64 -9.56
C ILE A 39 13.99 6.08 -8.41
N THR A 40 12.84 5.43 -8.29
CA THR A 40 11.88 5.63 -7.19
C THR A 40 12.54 5.21 -5.88
N VAL A 41 12.83 6.18 -5.02
CA VAL A 41 13.07 5.90 -3.60
C VAL A 41 11.70 5.81 -2.96
N LEU A 42 11.34 4.63 -2.46
CA LEU A 42 10.21 4.48 -1.55
C LEU A 42 10.60 5.17 -0.24
N ASP A 43 10.22 6.43 -0.10
CA ASP A 43 10.50 7.27 1.06
C ASP A 43 9.55 6.85 2.20
N LEU A 44 10.01 5.92 3.04
CA LEU A 44 9.36 5.62 4.31
C LEU A 44 9.58 6.82 5.24
N LYS A 45 8.67 7.80 5.16
CA LYS A 45 8.64 8.94 6.07
C LYS A 45 8.16 8.48 7.45
N LEU A 46 9.10 8.18 8.33
CA LEU A 46 8.82 8.15 9.76
C LEU A 46 8.39 9.56 10.18
N PRO A 47 7.26 9.72 10.90
CA PRO A 47 6.63 11.02 11.12
C PRO A 47 7.59 11.94 11.88
N GLN A 48 8.12 12.91 11.14
CA GLN A 48 8.78 14.06 11.73
C GLN A 48 7.67 14.99 12.18
N LEU A 49 7.56 15.18 13.50
CA LEU A 49 6.74 16.23 14.08
C LEU A 49 7.25 17.57 13.53
N SER A 50 6.52 18.15 12.57
CA SER A 50 6.29 19.59 12.41
C SER A 50 5.66 19.88 11.03
N ASP A 51 4.41 20.36 11.07
CA ASP A 51 3.66 21.23 10.14
C ASP A 51 3.88 21.01 8.63
N THR A 52 2.87 20.59 7.86
CA THR A 52 1.77 21.48 7.46
C THR A 52 0.59 20.64 6.93
N THR A 53 -0.50 20.64 7.69
CA THR A 53 -1.88 20.18 7.48
C THR A 53 -2.22 19.20 6.35
N GLU A 54 -1.88 19.45 5.08
CA GLU A 54 -2.29 18.60 3.94
C GLU A 54 -1.47 17.31 3.81
N GLN A 55 -0.17 17.35 4.11
CA GLN A 55 0.67 16.15 4.11
C GLN A 55 0.44 15.29 5.35
N SER A 56 0.10 15.91 6.48
CA SER A 56 -0.34 15.19 7.68
C SER A 56 -1.69 14.50 7.47
N GLN A 57 -2.61 15.09 6.69
CA GLN A 57 -3.88 14.46 6.35
C GLN A 57 -3.69 13.22 5.48
N LEU A 58 -2.85 13.27 4.45
CA LEU A 58 -2.57 12.10 3.61
C LEU A 58 -1.88 10.97 4.39
N LEU A 59 -0.89 11.29 5.23
CA LEU A 59 -0.20 10.31 6.07
C LEU A 59 -1.12 9.72 7.15
N SER A 60 -1.95 10.54 7.79
CA SER A 60 -2.92 10.06 8.77
C SER A 60 -4.08 9.28 8.15
N ASP A 61 -4.37 9.50 6.86
CA ASP A 61 -5.33 8.70 6.11
C ASP A 61 -4.76 7.34 5.69
N GLU A 62 -3.48 7.27 5.28
CA GLU A 62 -2.78 5.99 5.04
C GLU A 62 -2.66 5.16 6.33
N GLU A 63 -2.30 5.80 7.45
CA GLU A 63 -2.25 5.12 8.75
C GLU A 63 -3.64 4.61 9.18
N LYS A 64 -4.75 5.21 8.73
CA LYS A 64 -6.12 4.81 9.11
C LYS A 64 -6.83 3.97 8.06
N GLN A 65 -6.09 3.22 7.26
CA GLN A 65 -6.69 2.27 6.32
C GLN A 65 -7.24 1.04 7.03
N ILE A 66 -8.40 0.58 6.54
CA ILE A 66 -9.01 -0.69 6.97
C ILE A 66 -8.59 -1.75 5.95
N GLU A 67 -7.97 -2.83 6.44
CA GLU A 67 -7.58 -3.96 5.60
C GLU A 67 -8.32 -5.21 6.06
N ILE A 68 -8.89 -5.94 5.12
CA ILE A 68 -9.57 -7.21 5.35
C ILE A 68 -8.82 -8.25 4.54
N ILE A 69 -8.12 -9.15 5.22
CA ILE A 69 -7.35 -10.21 4.59
C ILE A 69 -8.15 -11.51 4.65
N VAL A 70 -8.33 -12.12 3.49
CA VAL A 70 -9.14 -13.33 3.33
C VAL A 70 -8.20 -14.50 3.05
N PHE A 71 -8.00 -15.33 4.06
CA PHE A 71 -7.30 -16.60 3.96
C PHE A 71 -8.28 -17.75 3.92
N LYS A 72 -7.86 -18.88 3.35
CA LYS A 72 -8.69 -20.09 3.24
C LYS A 72 -9.29 -20.57 4.57
N GLN A 73 -8.57 -20.43 5.68
CA GLN A 73 -9.02 -20.86 7.00
C GLN A 73 -9.55 -19.73 7.89
N GLN A 74 -9.41 -18.45 7.50
CA GLN A 74 -9.84 -17.34 8.34
C GLN A 74 -9.90 -16.01 7.59
N ILE A 75 -10.75 -15.11 8.06
CA ILE A 75 -10.74 -13.69 7.69
C ILE A 75 -10.10 -12.90 8.83
N GLU A 76 -9.19 -12.01 8.48
CA GLU A 76 -8.55 -11.11 9.43
C GLU A 76 -8.93 -9.67 9.08
N ILE A 77 -9.34 -8.91 10.09
CA ILE A 77 -9.67 -7.49 9.96
C ILE A 77 -8.60 -6.71 10.69
N TYR A 78 -8.01 -5.75 10.00
CA TYR A 78 -6.95 -4.88 10.48
C TYR A 78 -7.43 -3.42 10.45
N TYR A 79 -7.20 -2.71 11.55
CA TYR A 79 -7.38 -1.27 11.64
C TYR A 79 -6.67 -0.73 12.89
N PRO A 80 -5.81 0.30 12.79
CA PRO A 80 -5.22 0.85 11.56
C PRO A 80 -4.45 -0.19 10.73
N GLN A 81 -3.87 0.20 9.58
CA GLN A 81 -3.09 -0.71 8.73
C GLN A 81 -2.10 -1.56 9.56
N SER A 82 -2.00 -2.86 9.26
CA SER A 82 -1.15 -3.82 9.98
C SER A 82 -1.44 -4.03 11.49
N HIS A 83 -2.51 -3.43 12.06
CA HIS A 83 -2.96 -3.72 13.42
C HIS A 83 -4.16 -4.68 13.45
N LEU A 84 -3.94 -5.91 13.93
CA LEU A 84 -4.97 -6.95 13.93
C LEU A 84 -6.09 -6.61 14.93
N LEU A 85 -7.29 -6.34 14.42
CA LEU A 85 -8.48 -6.05 15.21
C LEU A 85 -9.23 -7.35 15.57
N LYS A 86 -9.43 -8.23 14.58
CA LYS A 86 -10.21 -9.45 14.76
C LYS A 86 -9.81 -10.53 13.78
N VAL A 87 -9.79 -11.77 14.27
CA VAL A 87 -9.73 -12.99 13.45
C VAL A 87 -11.08 -13.68 13.50
N ILE A 88 -11.57 -14.08 12.33
CA ILE A 88 -12.81 -14.83 12.14
C ILE A 88 -12.40 -16.16 11.50
N PRO A 89 -12.39 -17.28 12.25
CA PRO A 89 -12.08 -18.58 11.68
C PRO A 89 -13.16 -18.99 10.67
N ALA A 90 -12.74 -19.67 9.61
CA ALA A 90 -13.63 -20.40 8.71
C ALA A 90 -13.89 -21.80 9.29
N ASP A 91 -15.11 -22.28 9.14
CA ASP A 91 -15.51 -23.65 9.50
C ASP A 91 -15.74 -24.50 8.24
N ASP A 92 -16.18 -25.75 8.41
CA ASP A 92 -16.48 -26.67 7.31
C ASP A 92 -17.62 -26.15 6.38
N ASN A 93 -18.42 -25.20 6.85
CA ASN A 93 -19.52 -24.57 6.14
C ASN A 93 -19.13 -23.24 5.46
N GLY A 94 -17.89 -22.76 5.67
CA GLY A 94 -17.35 -21.55 5.10
C GLY A 94 -17.05 -20.46 6.14
N TYR A 95 -17.11 -19.20 5.72
CA TYR A 95 -16.84 -18.08 6.61
C TYR A 95 -18.09 -17.67 7.39
N ASP A 96 -17.92 -17.31 8.67
CA ASP A 96 -18.98 -16.68 9.46
C ASP A 96 -19.20 -15.23 9.04
N TYR A 97 -20.07 -15.04 8.04
CA TYR A 97 -20.44 -13.72 7.52
C TYR A 97 -21.22 -12.87 8.54
N ASP A 98 -21.90 -13.47 9.51
CA ASP A 98 -22.67 -12.73 10.51
C ASP A 98 -21.74 -12.12 11.56
N LEU A 99 -20.72 -12.86 11.97
CA LEU A 99 -19.64 -12.34 12.81
C LEU A 99 -18.82 -11.28 12.07
N PHE A 100 -18.56 -11.47 10.77
CA PHE A 100 -17.91 -10.48 9.92
C PHE A 100 -18.65 -9.14 9.88
N VAL A 101 -19.94 -9.16 9.53
CA VAL A 101 -20.77 -7.94 9.49
C VAL A 101 -20.87 -7.30 10.87
N THR A 102 -21.02 -8.10 11.93
CA THR A 102 -21.08 -7.58 13.30
C THR A 102 -19.79 -6.86 13.68
N THR A 103 -18.63 -7.40 13.30
CA THR A 103 -17.33 -6.79 13.55
C THR A 103 -17.18 -5.48 12.77
N LEU A 104 -17.55 -5.44 11.50
CA LEU A 104 -17.52 -4.20 10.70
C LEU A 104 -18.46 -3.12 11.24
N LYS A 105 -19.64 -3.50 11.77
CA LYS A 105 -20.55 -2.57 12.43
C LYS A 105 -19.93 -1.97 13.69
N GLN A 106 -19.27 -2.78 14.51
CA GLN A 106 -18.57 -2.31 15.70
C GLN A 106 -17.43 -1.36 15.34
N LEU A 107 -16.64 -1.71 14.32
CA LEU A 107 -15.58 -0.86 13.80
C LEU A 107 -16.15 0.48 13.30
N LYS A 108 -17.21 0.46 12.49
CA LYS A 108 -17.87 1.68 12.00
C LYS A 108 -18.38 2.56 13.15
N ALA A 109 -18.96 1.96 14.19
CA ALA A 109 -19.42 2.70 15.36
C ALA A 109 -18.26 3.34 16.15
N ALA A 110 -17.14 2.62 16.31
CA ALA A 110 -15.94 3.15 16.95
C ALA A 110 -15.38 4.35 16.15
N LEU A 111 -15.28 4.24 14.83
CA LEU A 111 -14.83 5.33 13.95
C LEU A 111 -15.71 6.58 14.08
N ILE A 112 -17.03 6.41 14.08
CA ILE A 112 -17.98 7.52 14.25
C ILE A 112 -17.81 8.19 15.62
N SER A 113 -17.54 7.41 16.67
CA SER A 113 -17.31 7.95 18.03
C SER A 113 -16.06 8.83 18.11
N GLU A 114 -15.07 8.56 17.26
CA GLU A 114 -13.84 9.37 17.11
C GLU A 114 -14.00 10.49 16.07
N ASN A 115 -15.22 10.74 15.58
CA ASN A 115 -15.54 11.71 14.54
C ASN A 115 -14.84 11.45 13.18
N ILE A 116 -14.55 10.17 12.87
CA ILE A 116 -13.91 9.72 11.64
C ILE A 116 -14.97 9.13 10.70
N GLN A 117 -15.16 9.74 9.53
CA GLN A 117 -16.09 9.28 8.50
C GLN A 117 -15.33 8.56 7.37
N LYS A 118 -14.99 7.28 7.60
CA LYS A 118 -14.35 6.41 6.61
C LYS A 118 -15.38 5.59 5.82
N LYS A 119 -15.14 5.41 4.53
CA LYS A 119 -16.01 4.66 3.60
C LYS A 119 -15.24 3.64 2.76
N ASP A 120 -13.94 3.82 2.68
CA ASP A 120 -12.97 3.00 2.00
C ASP A 120 -12.51 1.81 2.84
N VAL A 121 -12.23 0.70 2.15
CA VAL A 121 -11.66 -0.53 2.71
C VAL A 121 -10.90 -1.29 1.64
N SER A 122 -9.77 -1.88 2.03
CA SER A 122 -8.99 -2.78 1.17
C SER A 122 -9.30 -4.23 1.49
N LEU A 123 -9.76 -4.98 0.50
CA LEU A 123 -10.03 -6.41 0.58
C LEU A 123 -8.89 -7.17 -0.11
N LEU A 124 -8.04 -7.80 0.69
CA LEU A 124 -6.87 -8.56 0.25
C LEU A 124 -7.23 -10.04 0.18
N LEU A 125 -7.18 -10.62 -1.01
CA LEU A 125 -7.67 -11.96 -1.30
C LEU A 125 -6.52 -12.93 -1.55
N GLN A 126 -6.59 -14.13 -0.98
CA GLN A 126 -5.68 -15.20 -1.35
C GLN A 126 -5.98 -15.70 -2.77
N GLU A 127 -4.96 -16.14 -3.52
CA GLU A 127 -5.08 -16.57 -4.93
C GLU A 127 -6.15 -17.67 -5.16
N ASP A 128 -6.36 -18.57 -4.20
CA ASP A 128 -7.32 -19.68 -4.27
C ASP A 128 -8.73 -19.30 -3.75
N THR A 129 -9.06 -18.01 -3.65
CA THR A 129 -10.38 -17.57 -3.15
C THR A 129 -11.46 -17.75 -4.23
N ASN A 130 -12.54 -18.45 -3.88
CA ASN A 130 -13.65 -18.67 -4.81
C ASN A 130 -14.38 -17.36 -5.16
N TYR A 131 -14.78 -17.22 -6.43
CA TYR A 131 -15.51 -16.04 -6.93
C TYR A 131 -16.77 -15.68 -6.12
N GLN A 132 -17.54 -16.69 -5.68
CA GLN A 132 -18.74 -16.46 -4.88
C GLN A 132 -18.43 -15.88 -3.50
N THR A 133 -17.31 -16.31 -2.90
CA THR A 133 -16.82 -15.74 -1.64
C THR A 133 -16.46 -14.26 -1.81
N ILE A 134 -15.81 -13.91 -2.92
CA ILE A 134 -15.42 -12.52 -3.21
C ILE A 134 -16.66 -11.63 -3.31
N ILE A 135 -17.67 -12.03 -4.08
CA ILE A 135 -18.92 -11.27 -4.20
C ILE A 135 -19.64 -11.18 -2.86
N ALA A 136 -19.75 -12.29 -2.13
CA ALA A 136 -20.42 -12.30 -0.84
C ALA A 136 -19.74 -11.34 0.15
N LEU A 137 -18.40 -11.31 0.18
CA LEU A 137 -17.65 -10.37 1.01
C LEU A 137 -17.86 -8.93 0.56
N MET A 138 -17.86 -8.64 -0.74
CA MET A 138 -18.14 -7.30 -1.25
C MET A 138 -19.53 -6.79 -0.82
N ASP A 139 -20.56 -7.62 -0.99
CA ASP A 139 -21.93 -7.25 -0.64
C ASP A 139 -22.08 -7.00 0.87
N LYS A 140 -21.48 -7.86 1.69
CA LYS A 140 -21.51 -7.76 3.16
C LYS A 140 -20.68 -6.61 3.71
N THR A 141 -19.63 -6.21 2.99
CA THR A 141 -18.78 -5.06 3.35
C THR A 141 -19.44 -3.74 2.97
N ARG A 142 -20.20 -3.70 1.88
CA ARG A 142 -20.88 -2.49 1.40
C ARG A 142 -22.02 -2.04 2.32
N SER A 143 -22.90 -2.95 2.72
CA SER A 143 -24.08 -2.61 3.51
C SER A 143 -24.58 -3.77 4.39
N TYR A 144 -25.40 -3.43 5.37
CA TYR A 144 -26.14 -4.40 6.17
C TYR A 144 -27.60 -4.01 6.30
N LYS A 145 -28.45 -5.03 6.44
CA LYS A 145 -29.88 -4.83 6.70
C LYS A 145 -30.05 -4.39 8.16
N ALA A 146 -30.49 -3.15 8.38
CA ALA A 146 -30.87 -2.63 9.68
C ALA A 146 -32.40 -2.58 9.78
N VAL A 147 -32.96 -3.15 10.85
CA VAL A 147 -34.40 -3.05 11.13
C VAL A 147 -34.63 -1.81 11.98
N VAL A 148 -35.26 -0.79 11.41
CA VAL A 148 -35.65 0.42 12.14
C VAL A 148 -37.16 0.45 12.26
N VAL A 149 -37.65 0.20 13.47
CA VAL A 149 -39.06 0.23 13.91
C VAL A 149 -39.98 -0.75 13.16
N ALA A 150 -40.21 -0.54 11.86
CA ALA A 150 -41.14 -1.30 11.03
C ALA A 150 -40.67 -1.52 9.57
N SER A 151 -39.45 -1.09 9.22
CA SER A 151 -38.88 -1.27 7.87
C SER A 151 -37.43 -1.74 7.94
N VAL A 152 -37.07 -2.61 7.00
CA VAL A 152 -35.68 -3.04 6.78
C VAL A 152 -35.04 -2.04 5.83
N VAL A 153 -34.09 -1.25 6.34
CA VAL A 153 -33.32 -0.30 5.54
C VAL A 153 -31.89 -0.82 5.35
N ASP A 154 -31.34 -0.60 4.17
CA ASP A 154 -29.92 -0.88 3.90
C ASP A 154 -29.07 0.22 4.52
N ALA A 155 -28.38 -0.11 5.60
CA ALA A 155 -27.43 0.78 6.25
C ALA A 155 -26.04 0.59 5.64
N GLU A 156 -25.38 1.69 5.31
CA GLU A 156 -24.03 1.71 4.72
C GLU A 156 -22.95 1.28 5.74
N LEU A 157 -22.01 0.46 5.29
CA LEU A 157 -20.77 0.13 6.01
C LEU A 157 -19.58 0.81 5.32
N PHE A 158 -18.92 0.12 4.39
CA PHE A 158 -17.75 0.59 3.66
C PHE A 158 -17.97 0.31 2.16
N PRO A 159 -18.62 1.23 1.43
CA PRO A 159 -19.01 1.01 0.04
C PRO A 159 -17.86 1.10 -0.97
N ASP A 160 -16.75 1.75 -0.59
CA ASP A 160 -15.62 2.04 -1.48
C ASP A 160 -14.55 0.94 -1.31
N ILE A 161 -14.79 -0.20 -1.95
CA ILE A 161 -13.98 -1.41 -1.80
C ILE A 161 -12.88 -1.42 -2.84
N SER A 162 -11.64 -1.52 -2.39
CA SER A 162 -10.46 -1.80 -3.22
C SER A 162 -10.07 -3.27 -3.07
N LEU A 163 -9.57 -3.88 -4.15
CA LEU A 163 -9.13 -5.28 -4.15
C LEU A 163 -7.62 -5.35 -4.31
N GLY A 164 -7.01 -6.29 -3.59
CA GLY A 164 -5.60 -6.62 -3.73
C GLY A 164 -5.33 -8.07 -3.40
N ASP A 165 -4.06 -8.44 -3.48
CA ASP A 165 -3.61 -9.79 -3.16
C ASP A 165 -3.23 -9.91 -1.68
N ALA A 166 -3.64 -11.01 -1.06
CA ALA A 166 -3.27 -11.32 0.32
C ALA A 166 -1.77 -11.66 0.42
N PRO A 167 -1.10 -11.27 1.52
CA PRO A 167 0.27 -11.67 1.76
C PRO A 167 0.39 -13.20 1.88
N ILE A 168 1.44 -13.76 1.30
CA ILE A 168 1.69 -15.20 1.33
C ILE A 168 2.03 -15.61 2.77
N ARG A 169 1.13 -16.36 3.42
CA ARG A 169 1.44 -17.04 4.68
C ARG A 169 2.28 -18.27 4.36
N THR A 170 3.54 -18.23 4.75
CA THR A 170 4.34 -19.47 4.81
C THR A 170 3.87 -20.21 6.05
N GLU A 171 3.00 -21.20 5.89
CA GLU A 171 2.56 -22.06 6.98
C GLU A 171 3.80 -22.75 7.59
N THR A 172 4.32 -22.23 8.69
CA THR A 172 5.28 -22.96 9.51
C THR A 172 4.50 -24.09 10.17
N VAL A 173 4.49 -25.25 9.52
CA VAL A 173 3.97 -26.50 10.09
C VAL A 173 4.78 -26.80 11.34
N SER A 174 4.21 -26.51 12.51
CA SER A 174 4.69 -26.98 13.80
C SER A 174 4.58 -28.49 13.81
N VAL A 175 5.65 -29.19 13.43
CA VAL A 175 5.78 -30.63 13.64
C VAL A 175 5.93 -30.85 15.15
N GLU A 176 4.82 -30.92 15.88
CA GLU A 176 4.76 -31.61 17.16
C GLU A 176 4.85 -33.11 16.90
N ALA A 177 6.07 -33.57 16.64
CA ALA A 177 6.42 -34.98 16.73
C ALA A 177 6.36 -35.39 18.20
N SER A 178 5.19 -35.87 18.59
CA SER A 178 4.98 -37.03 19.48
C SER A 178 6.27 -37.83 19.73
N VAL A 179 6.99 -37.50 20.80
CA VAL A 179 7.90 -38.44 21.44
C VAL A 179 7.03 -39.33 22.31
N GLN A 180 6.62 -40.45 21.73
CA GLN A 180 6.04 -41.58 22.43
C GLN A 180 6.95 -42.01 23.58
N GLU A 181 6.32 -42.27 24.72
CA GLU A 181 6.79 -43.22 25.72
C GLU A 181 7.39 -44.46 25.05
N VAL A 182 8.67 -44.72 25.30
CA VAL A 182 9.16 -46.09 25.35
C VAL A 182 10.02 -46.20 26.60
N SER A 183 9.46 -46.91 27.58
CA SER A 183 10.18 -47.52 28.68
C SER A 183 11.36 -48.34 28.16
N GLN A 184 12.55 -48.10 28.70
CA GLN A 184 13.42 -49.13 29.28
C GLN A 184 14.60 -48.48 30.00
#